data_AF-A0A5M3YZX2-F1
#
_entry.id   AF-A0A5M3YZX2-F1
#
_cell.length_a   1.000
_cell.length_b   1.000
_cell.length_c   1.000
_cell.angle_alpha   90.00
_cell.angle_beta   90.00
_cell.angle_gamma   90.00
#
_symmetry.space_group_name_H-M   'P 1'
#
loop_
_entity.id
_entity.type
_entity.pdbx_description
1 polymer ?
#
loop_
_entity_poly.entity_id
_entity_poly.type
_entity_poly.pdbx_seq_one_letter_code
_entity_poly.pdbx_strand_id
1 'polypeptide(L)'
;MADRHHHHARRAPTSDTLDASELTHAFEQLMRNKRFNRLQEHSRSRSRTQSPSPAYPMSPGQFPPPPSRAPPPPPTANQQPSSPSTPSGQSPALRGLPIVPAPPQDPSSLKFRNLLHVLSVTPTKYENPGLLDEALAHIPLDRLYSEAEEESQIMQAQAASVRGTPEWGYQDCVIRALLRWFKNSFFQFVNNPPCSRCFRPTIAQGMTPPSPDETARGATRVELYRCSEPSCGAHERFPRYSDVWQLLQTRRGRVGEWANCFSMFCRALGGRVRWVWNSEDYVWTEVYSEHQRRWVHVDACEGAWDQPRLYTEGWGRKLSYCIAFSIDGATDVTRRYVRSPIKHGAPRNRTSEEVVHWVILEIRRKRRENLSKSDQKRLMKEDEREEKELRKYTASALAAELNNLFNGTSSAGRPDEVKTPASREEAAAEWLSARQRSSGQSGPDRSQDGR
;
A
#
# COMPACT_ATOMS: atom_id res chain seq x y z
N MET A 1 -28.50 -47.23 -70.92
CA MET A 1 -27.38 -46.30 -71.19
C MET A 1 -27.29 -45.34 -70.00
N ALA A 2 -26.06 -44.99 -69.61
CA ALA A 2 -25.65 -44.19 -68.44
C ALA A 2 -26.55 -42.95 -68.16
N ASP A 3 -26.68 -42.42 -66.95
CA ASP A 3 -25.59 -42.12 -66.02
C ASP A 3 -26.07 -41.85 -64.57
N ARG A 4 -25.11 -41.95 -63.64
CA ARG A 4 -25.24 -41.88 -62.17
C ARG A 4 -25.56 -40.48 -61.63
N HIS A 5 -26.41 -40.41 -60.60
CA HIS A 5 -26.23 -39.45 -59.49
C HIS A 5 -26.67 -40.04 -58.14
N HIS A 6 -25.71 -40.19 -57.24
CA HIS A 6 -25.92 -40.54 -55.83
C HIS A 6 -26.35 -39.29 -55.03
N HIS A 7 -27.53 -39.32 -54.44
CA HIS A 7 -27.94 -38.37 -53.40
C HIS A 7 -27.56 -38.95 -52.03
N HIS A 8 -26.39 -38.53 -51.50
CA HIS A 8 -26.08 -38.70 -50.08
C HIS A 8 -26.75 -37.58 -49.26
N ALA A 9 -27.62 -37.99 -48.34
CA ALA A 9 -28.18 -37.14 -47.31
C ALA A 9 -27.06 -36.53 -46.44
N ARG A 10 -26.99 -35.20 -46.37
CA ARG A 10 -26.11 -34.49 -45.43
C ARG A 10 -26.62 -34.69 -44.00
N ARG A 11 -25.89 -35.50 -43.24
CA ARG A 11 -25.97 -35.58 -41.78
C ARG A 11 -25.37 -34.27 -41.21
N ALA A 12 -26.07 -33.65 -40.26
CA ALA A 12 -25.57 -32.47 -39.55
C ALA A 12 -24.29 -32.84 -38.76
N PRO A 13 -23.23 -31.99 -38.78
CA PRO A 13 -22.07 -32.22 -37.93
C PRO A 13 -22.42 -31.87 -36.48
N THR A 14 -22.15 -32.83 -35.60
CA THR A 14 -22.22 -32.73 -34.15
C THR A 14 -21.23 -31.69 -33.62
N SER A 15 -21.59 -31.05 -32.49
CA SER A 15 -20.76 -30.06 -31.80
C SER A 15 -19.39 -30.62 -31.41
N ASP A 16 -18.34 -30.14 -32.08
CA ASP A 16 -16.97 -30.38 -31.66
C ASP A 16 -16.72 -29.67 -30.32
N THR A 17 -16.51 -30.47 -29.28
CA THR A 17 -15.98 -30.03 -27.99
C THR A 17 -14.55 -29.54 -28.22
N LEU A 18 -14.37 -28.22 -28.27
CA LEU A 18 -13.06 -27.59 -28.32
C LEU A 18 -12.25 -28.00 -27.09
N ASP A 19 -11.19 -28.79 -27.30
CA ASP A 19 -10.29 -29.20 -26.24
C ASP A 19 -9.36 -28.03 -25.86
N ALA A 20 -9.45 -27.59 -24.60
CA ALA A 20 -8.61 -26.53 -24.06
C ALA A 20 -7.11 -26.89 -24.11
N SER A 21 -6.77 -28.19 -24.13
CA SER A 21 -5.38 -28.65 -24.25
C SER A 21 -4.81 -28.37 -25.64
N GLU A 22 -5.60 -28.59 -26.70
CA GLU A 22 -5.20 -28.30 -28.08
C GLU A 22 -5.06 -26.79 -28.33
N LEU A 23 -5.95 -25.98 -27.77
CA LEU A 23 -5.86 -24.52 -27.83
C LEU A 23 -4.61 -23.99 -27.12
N THR A 24 -4.26 -24.58 -25.98
CA THR A 24 -3.04 -24.24 -25.23
C THR A 24 -1.80 -24.59 -26.05
N HIS A 25 -1.76 -25.78 -26.66
CA HIS A 25 -0.63 -26.20 -27.49
C HIS A 25 -0.51 -25.36 -28.78
N ALA A 26 -1.62 -25.00 -29.41
CA ALA A 26 -1.64 -24.10 -30.56
C ALA A 26 -1.14 -22.69 -30.19
N PHE A 27 -1.51 -22.19 -29.00
CA PHE A 27 -1.03 -20.91 -28.49
C PHE A 27 0.47 -20.94 -28.18
N GLU A 28 0.98 -22.00 -27.55
CA GLU A 28 2.41 -22.18 -27.30
C GLU A 28 3.22 -22.23 -28.59
N GLN A 29 2.75 -22.95 -29.62
CA GLN A 29 3.38 -22.98 -30.93
C GLN A 29 3.39 -21.59 -31.60
N LEU A 30 2.29 -20.84 -31.52
CA LEU A 30 2.20 -19.48 -32.05
C LEU A 30 3.21 -18.55 -31.36
N MET A 31 3.33 -18.64 -30.03
CA MET A 31 4.26 -17.82 -29.26
C MET A 31 5.72 -18.19 -29.56
N ARG A 32 6.01 -19.48 -29.75
CA ARG A 32 7.35 -19.96 -30.15
C ARG A 32 7.74 -19.45 -31.54
N ASN A 33 6.80 -19.46 -32.50
CA ASN A 33 7.00 -18.92 -33.84
C ASN A 33 7.20 -17.40 -33.83
N LYS A 34 6.43 -16.65 -33.02
CA LYS A 34 6.63 -15.20 -32.85
C LYS A 34 7.99 -14.87 -32.24
N ARG A 35 8.46 -15.66 -31.27
CA ARG A 35 9.78 -15.51 -30.65
C ARG A 35 10.91 -15.75 -31.67
N PHE A 36 10.76 -16.77 -32.51
CA PHE A 36 11.73 -17.07 -33.58
C PHE A 36 11.79 -15.94 -34.62
N ASN A 37 10.64 -15.43 -35.07
CA ASN A 37 10.59 -14.34 -36.05
C ASN A 37 11.21 -13.03 -35.51
N ARG A 38 10.97 -12.68 -34.24
CA ARG A 38 11.59 -11.50 -33.60
C ARG A 38 13.11 -11.58 -33.52
N LEU A 39 13.65 -12.78 -33.26
CA LEU A 39 15.10 -13.01 -33.23
C LEU A 39 15.70 -12.87 -34.64
N GLN A 40 14.98 -13.29 -35.68
CA GLN A 40 15.40 -13.14 -37.07
C GLN A 40 15.33 -11.68 -37.57
N GLU A 41 14.40 -10.88 -37.06
CA GLU A 41 14.32 -9.43 -37.35
C GLU A 41 15.46 -8.66 -36.67
N HIS A 42 15.82 -9.04 -35.43
CA HIS A 42 16.94 -8.42 -34.70
C HIS A 42 18.31 -8.73 -35.33
N SER A 43 18.48 -9.91 -35.94
CA SER A 43 19.72 -10.25 -36.65
C SER A 43 19.87 -9.52 -37.99
N ARG A 44 18.75 -9.24 -38.68
CA ARG A 44 18.74 -8.45 -39.93
C ARG A 44 18.97 -6.95 -39.72
N SER A 45 18.63 -6.43 -38.53
CA SER A 45 18.70 -4.99 -38.23
C SER A 45 20.10 -4.50 -37.81
N ARG A 46 21.05 -5.40 -37.55
CA ARG A 46 22.42 -5.05 -37.10
C ARG A 46 23.43 -4.78 -38.22
N SER A 47 23.02 -4.79 -39.50
CA SER A 47 23.95 -4.64 -40.65
C SER A 47 23.95 -3.28 -41.34
N ARG A 48 23.40 -2.20 -40.74
CA ARG A 48 23.54 -0.84 -41.29
C ARG A 48 23.94 0.16 -40.22
N THR A 49 25.23 0.45 -40.16
CA THR A 49 25.82 1.59 -39.44
C THR A 49 25.85 2.83 -40.35
N GLN A 50 25.41 3.98 -39.83
CA GLN A 50 25.89 5.29 -40.26
C GLN A 50 26.10 6.18 -39.01
N SER A 51 27.26 6.82 -38.97
CA SER A 51 27.79 7.66 -37.89
C SER A 51 27.15 9.05 -37.83
N PRO A 52 27.11 9.73 -36.67
CA PRO A 52 26.76 11.16 -36.59
C PRO A 52 27.99 12.07 -36.46
N SER A 53 27.92 13.26 -37.06
CA SER A 53 28.86 14.39 -36.92
C SER A 53 28.30 15.47 -35.98
N PRO A 54 29.14 16.40 -35.46
CA PRO A 54 29.04 16.93 -34.10
C PRO A 54 28.55 18.39 -34.01
N ALA A 55 28.08 18.79 -32.82
CA ALA A 55 27.89 20.19 -32.42
C ALA A 55 28.24 20.40 -30.92
N TYR A 56 28.65 21.63 -30.61
CA TYR A 56 29.60 22.09 -29.59
C TYR A 56 29.02 22.33 -28.16
N PRO A 57 29.88 22.60 -27.14
CA PRO A 57 29.62 22.31 -25.74
C PRO A 57 29.06 23.49 -24.92
N MET A 58 28.28 23.17 -23.89
CA MET A 58 27.95 24.07 -22.77
C MET A 58 28.29 23.36 -21.45
N SER A 59 29.03 24.06 -20.59
CA SER A 59 29.56 23.60 -19.31
C SER A 59 28.49 23.27 -18.25
N PRO A 60 28.81 22.43 -17.24
CA PRO A 60 27.82 21.91 -16.30
C PRO A 60 27.62 22.85 -15.10
N GLY A 61 26.42 23.39 -14.97
CA GLY A 61 25.92 24.03 -13.75
C GLY A 61 25.46 23.00 -12.73
N GLN A 62 25.84 23.21 -11.47
CA GLN A 62 25.59 22.34 -10.31
C GLN A 62 24.09 22.10 -10.07
N PHE A 63 23.68 20.83 -9.99
CA PHE A 63 22.36 20.43 -9.50
C PHE A 63 22.33 20.46 -7.96
N PRO A 64 21.33 21.09 -7.33
CA PRO A 64 21.13 20.99 -5.89
C PRO A 64 20.58 19.61 -5.47
N PRO A 65 20.87 19.12 -4.25
CA PRO A 65 20.37 17.85 -3.74
C PRO A 65 18.86 17.88 -3.46
N PRO A 66 18.17 16.72 -3.44
CA PRO A 66 16.74 16.64 -3.16
C PRO A 66 16.42 17.05 -1.71
N PRO A 67 15.27 17.72 -1.45
CA PRO A 67 14.93 18.20 -0.11
C PRO A 67 14.62 17.05 0.85
N SER A 68 15.25 17.12 2.03
CA SER A 68 15.04 16.24 3.18
C SER A 68 13.60 16.36 3.69
N ARG A 69 12.99 15.20 3.95
CA ARG A 69 11.59 15.01 4.30
C ARG A 69 11.38 15.27 5.80
N ALA A 70 10.86 16.45 6.15
CA ALA A 70 10.38 16.73 7.50
C ALA A 70 8.85 16.49 7.61
N PRO A 71 8.35 15.88 8.70
CA PRO A 71 6.92 15.73 8.93
C PRO A 71 6.25 17.09 9.24
N PRO A 72 4.95 17.26 8.94
CA PRO A 72 4.24 18.50 9.23
C PRO A 72 4.12 18.74 10.75
N PRO A 73 4.12 20.01 11.19
CA PRO A 73 3.94 20.35 12.60
C PRO A 73 2.49 20.09 13.07
N PRO A 74 2.29 19.78 14.36
CA PRO A 74 0.94 19.66 14.93
C PRO A 74 0.27 21.05 15.06
N PRO A 75 -1.07 21.13 15.09
CA PRO A 75 -1.76 22.39 15.34
C PRO A 75 -1.47 22.90 16.76
N THR A 76 -1.21 24.20 16.87
CA THR A 76 -0.98 24.95 18.10
C THR A 76 -2.24 24.97 18.97
N ALA A 77 -2.17 24.36 20.15
CA ALA A 77 -3.18 24.46 21.19
C ALA A 77 -2.77 25.54 22.20
N ASN A 78 -3.53 26.64 22.25
CA ASN A 78 -3.49 27.61 23.35
C ASN A 78 -4.75 27.40 24.19
N GLN A 79 -4.63 26.70 25.31
CA GLN A 79 -5.44 26.88 26.53
C GLN A 79 -4.97 25.91 27.64
N GLN A 80 -4.64 26.47 28.80
CA GLN A 80 -4.30 25.75 30.03
C GLN A 80 -5.53 25.12 30.70
N PRO A 81 -5.35 24.06 31.51
CA PRO A 81 -6.41 23.15 31.89
C PRO A 81 -7.19 23.58 33.14
N SER A 82 -8.52 23.49 33.07
CA SER A 82 -9.37 23.23 34.23
C SER A 82 -9.67 21.73 34.30
N SER A 83 -9.55 21.18 35.50
CA SER A 83 -9.57 19.76 35.86
C SER A 83 -10.78 18.97 35.34
N PRO A 84 -10.57 17.78 34.74
CA PRO A 84 -11.64 16.79 34.60
C PRO A 84 -11.55 15.71 35.68
N SER A 85 -12.71 15.43 36.25
CA SER A 85 -13.06 14.26 37.04
C SER A 85 -12.63 12.95 36.38
N THR A 86 -12.14 12.03 37.20
CA THR A 86 -11.73 10.67 36.87
C THR A 86 -12.86 9.89 36.18
N PRO A 87 -12.67 9.40 34.94
CA PRO A 87 -13.47 8.30 34.43
C PRO A 87 -12.92 6.99 35.00
N SER A 88 -13.81 6.14 35.49
CA SER A 88 -13.54 4.79 35.95
C SER A 88 -12.76 3.99 34.90
N GLY A 89 -11.46 3.83 35.12
CA GLY A 89 -10.63 2.92 34.34
C GLY A 89 -11.11 1.49 34.57
N GLN A 90 -11.54 0.82 33.50
CA GLN A 90 -11.81 -0.62 33.54
C GLN A 90 -10.54 -1.35 34.02
N SER A 91 -10.73 -2.22 35.03
CA SER A 91 -9.65 -2.98 35.66
C SER A 91 -8.84 -3.80 34.64
N PRO A 92 -7.52 -3.95 34.81
CA PRO A 92 -6.67 -4.77 33.93
C PRO A 92 -7.16 -6.22 33.73
N ALA A 93 -7.93 -6.73 34.70
CA ALA A 93 -8.54 -8.06 34.70
C ALA A 93 -9.60 -8.30 33.61
N LEU A 94 -10.17 -7.24 33.00
CA LEU A 94 -11.20 -7.38 31.95
C LEU A 94 -10.62 -7.42 30.53
N ARG A 95 -9.31 -7.17 30.34
CA ARG A 95 -8.67 -7.13 29.01
C ARG A 95 -8.55 -8.48 28.30
N GLY A 96 -9.02 -9.58 28.91
CA GLY A 96 -8.91 -10.94 28.39
C GLY A 96 -10.23 -11.67 28.16
N LEU A 97 -11.38 -11.07 28.49
CA LEU A 97 -12.69 -11.70 28.26
C LEU A 97 -13.12 -11.53 26.79
N PRO A 98 -13.86 -12.50 26.22
CA PRO A 98 -14.45 -12.33 24.89
C PRO A 98 -15.35 -11.10 24.86
N ILE A 99 -15.05 -10.16 23.96
CA ILE A 99 -15.92 -9.00 23.72
C ILE A 99 -17.21 -9.52 23.09
N VAL A 100 -18.33 -9.34 23.79
CA VAL A 100 -19.64 -9.68 23.26
C VAL A 100 -20.15 -8.48 22.46
N PRO A 101 -20.36 -8.60 21.13
CA PRO A 101 -20.81 -7.48 20.32
C PRO A 101 -22.20 -6.99 20.75
N ALA A 102 -22.35 -5.67 20.91
CA ALA A 102 -23.60 -5.02 21.32
C ALA A 102 -24.00 -3.90 20.34
N PRO A 103 -25.29 -3.77 19.98
CA PRO A 103 -25.74 -2.73 19.06
C PRO A 103 -25.59 -1.33 19.69
N PRO A 104 -25.32 -0.28 18.88
CA PRO A 104 -25.20 1.09 19.37
C PRO A 104 -26.52 1.59 19.95
N GLN A 105 -26.48 2.19 21.15
CA GLN A 105 -27.66 2.73 21.84
C GLN A 105 -27.61 4.25 21.99
N ASP A 106 -26.41 4.83 22.10
CA ASP A 106 -26.23 6.27 22.33
C ASP A 106 -25.86 7.05 21.05
N PRO A 107 -26.04 8.39 21.04
CA PRO A 107 -25.76 9.22 19.88
C PRO A 107 -24.31 9.16 19.37
N SER A 108 -23.33 8.97 20.25
CA SER A 108 -21.91 8.91 19.84
C SER A 108 -21.60 7.60 19.10
N SER A 109 -22.12 6.49 19.63
CA SER A 109 -22.05 5.18 19.00
C SER A 109 -22.76 5.13 17.65
N LEU A 110 -23.92 5.79 17.51
CA LEU A 110 -24.62 5.92 16.24
C LEU A 110 -23.82 6.74 15.21
N LYS A 111 -23.18 7.85 15.63
CA LYS A 111 -22.28 8.63 14.76
C LYS A 111 -21.09 7.81 14.30
N PHE A 112 -20.47 7.04 15.20
CA PHE A 112 -19.33 6.17 14.86
C PHE A 112 -19.75 5.06 13.89
N ARG A 113 -20.89 4.41 14.13
CA ARG A 113 -21.48 3.44 13.20
C ARG A 113 -21.65 4.05 11.80
N ASN A 114 -22.31 5.20 11.71
CA ASN A 114 -22.58 5.86 10.43
C ASN A 114 -21.28 6.20 9.69
N LEU A 115 -20.24 6.65 10.41
CA LEU A 115 -18.92 6.87 9.84
C LEU A 115 -18.35 5.58 9.22
N LEU A 116 -18.30 4.47 9.96
CA LEU A 116 -17.75 3.22 9.42
C LEU A 116 -18.55 2.69 8.22
N HIS A 117 -19.88 2.86 8.22
CA HIS A 117 -20.70 2.50 7.05
C HIS A 117 -20.34 3.34 5.83
N VAL A 118 -20.20 4.66 5.97
CA VAL A 118 -19.79 5.55 4.87
C VAL A 118 -18.40 5.15 4.35
N LEU A 119 -17.43 4.95 5.24
CA LEU A 119 -16.08 4.52 4.87
C LEU A 119 -16.06 3.15 4.19
N SER A 120 -16.94 2.23 4.60
CA SER A 120 -17.05 0.89 4.01
C SER A 120 -17.53 0.87 2.55
N VAL A 121 -18.00 2.01 2.03
CA VAL A 121 -18.39 2.14 0.61
C VAL A 121 -17.17 2.37 -0.27
N THR A 122 -16.10 2.99 0.23
CA THR A 122 -14.89 3.33 -0.55
C THR A 122 -14.38 2.17 -1.42
N PRO A 123 -14.05 0.98 -0.86
CA PRO A 123 -13.51 -0.12 -1.66
C PRO A 123 -14.52 -0.72 -2.65
N THR A 124 -15.83 -0.54 -2.43
CA THR A 124 -16.85 -1.06 -3.36
C THR A 124 -16.91 -0.28 -4.66
N LYS A 125 -16.40 0.96 -4.67
CA LYS A 125 -16.32 1.78 -5.88
C LYS A 125 -15.27 1.26 -6.87
N TYR A 126 -14.29 0.50 -6.41
CA TYR A 126 -13.25 -0.07 -7.26
C TYR A 126 -13.78 -1.16 -8.18
N GLU A 127 -14.92 -1.79 -7.85
CA GLU A 127 -15.46 -2.94 -8.58
C GLU A 127 -16.16 -2.59 -9.91
N ASN A 128 -16.08 -1.32 -10.34
CA ASN A 128 -16.59 -0.92 -11.65
C ASN A 128 -15.68 -1.48 -12.76
N PRO A 129 -16.17 -2.35 -13.67
CA PRO A 129 -15.32 -2.96 -14.68
C PRO A 129 -14.65 -1.94 -15.62
N GLY A 130 -15.39 -0.91 -16.06
CA GLY A 130 -14.84 0.13 -16.93
C GLY A 130 -13.74 0.95 -16.26
N LEU A 131 -13.83 1.16 -14.94
CA LEU A 131 -12.77 1.79 -14.16
C LEU A 131 -11.51 0.91 -14.10
N LEU A 132 -11.68 -0.39 -13.88
CA LEU A 132 -10.55 -1.32 -13.82
C LEU A 132 -9.88 -1.45 -15.19
N ASP A 133 -10.65 -1.50 -16.27
CA ASP A 133 -10.14 -1.52 -17.64
C ASP A 133 -9.37 -0.24 -17.96
N GLU A 134 -9.93 0.94 -17.63
CA GLU A 134 -9.23 2.22 -17.79
C GLU A 134 -7.94 2.21 -16.97
N ALA A 135 -7.98 1.78 -15.71
CA ALA A 135 -6.81 1.73 -14.85
C ALA A 135 -5.68 0.87 -15.47
N LEU A 136 -6.01 -0.29 -16.01
CA LEU A 136 -5.03 -1.15 -16.70
C LEU A 136 -4.37 -0.44 -17.89
N ALA A 137 -5.08 0.44 -18.60
CA ALA A 137 -4.52 1.22 -19.70
C ALA A 137 -3.45 2.25 -19.26
N HIS A 138 -3.47 2.71 -18.00
CA HIS A 138 -2.43 3.60 -17.46
C HIS A 138 -1.20 2.84 -16.96
N ILE A 139 -1.32 1.56 -16.62
CA ILE A 139 -0.24 0.76 -16.04
C ILE A 139 0.69 0.27 -17.17
N PRO A 140 2.03 0.45 -17.07
CA PRO A 140 2.97 -0.13 -18.02
C PRO A 140 3.16 -1.63 -17.71
N LEU A 141 2.17 -2.43 -18.07
CA LEU A 141 2.05 -3.86 -17.73
C LEU A 141 3.30 -4.66 -18.12
N ASP A 142 3.82 -4.47 -19.34
CA ASP A 142 5.02 -5.18 -19.82
C ASP A 142 6.22 -4.95 -18.90
N ARG A 143 6.43 -3.70 -18.48
CA ARG A 143 7.52 -3.32 -17.57
C ARG A 143 7.31 -3.95 -16.19
N LEU A 144 6.10 -3.83 -15.62
CA LEU A 144 5.80 -4.37 -14.30
C LEU A 144 5.97 -5.88 -14.24
N TYR A 145 5.45 -6.61 -15.24
CA TYR A 145 5.56 -8.06 -15.28
C TYR A 145 7.00 -8.53 -15.49
N SER A 146 7.79 -7.81 -16.30
CA SER A 146 9.23 -8.09 -16.45
C SER A 146 9.99 -7.87 -15.14
N GLU A 147 9.77 -6.76 -14.44
CA GLU A 147 10.40 -6.48 -13.14
C GLU A 147 9.98 -7.52 -12.09
N ALA A 148 8.70 -7.90 -12.07
CA ALA A 148 8.18 -8.89 -11.13
C ALA A 148 8.72 -10.31 -11.40
N GLU A 149 8.89 -10.68 -12.67
CA GLU A 149 9.47 -11.96 -13.06
C GLU A 149 10.93 -12.05 -12.60
N GLU A 150 11.74 -11.03 -12.85
CA GLU A 150 13.12 -10.96 -12.39
C GLU A 150 13.19 -11.07 -10.84
N GLU A 151 12.39 -10.27 -10.13
CA GLU A 151 12.34 -10.28 -8.67
C GLU A 151 11.91 -11.67 -8.12
N SER A 152 10.93 -12.30 -8.74
CA SER A 152 10.46 -13.63 -8.36
C SER A 152 11.51 -14.71 -8.59
N GLN A 153 12.21 -14.67 -9.73
CA GLN A 153 13.30 -15.62 -10.04
C GLN A 153 14.45 -15.50 -9.03
N ILE A 154 14.82 -14.27 -8.65
CA ILE A 154 15.84 -14.05 -7.61
C ILE A 154 15.41 -14.68 -6.28
N MET A 155 14.16 -14.46 -5.85
CA MET A 155 13.65 -15.04 -4.59
C MET A 155 13.57 -16.56 -4.63
N GLN A 156 13.17 -17.13 -5.77
CA GLN A 156 13.15 -18.58 -5.97
C GLN A 156 14.56 -19.18 -5.89
N ALA A 157 15.54 -18.55 -6.55
CA ALA A 157 16.93 -18.99 -6.50
C ALA A 157 17.52 -18.89 -5.07
N GLN A 158 17.24 -17.81 -4.36
CA GLN A 158 17.64 -17.63 -2.97
C GLN A 158 17.04 -18.71 -2.07
N ALA A 159 15.73 -18.96 -2.19
CA ALA A 159 15.05 -20.01 -1.43
C ALA A 159 15.62 -21.40 -1.74
N ALA A 160 15.87 -21.71 -3.00
CA ALA A 160 16.47 -22.98 -3.41
C ALA A 160 17.86 -23.19 -2.79
N SER A 161 18.67 -22.12 -2.68
CA SER A 161 20.02 -22.21 -2.10
C SER A 161 20.02 -22.58 -0.61
N VAL A 162 18.97 -22.21 0.14
CA VAL A 162 18.80 -22.54 1.56
C VAL A 162 17.77 -23.66 1.82
N ARG A 163 17.32 -24.36 0.77
CA ARG A 163 16.23 -25.37 0.82
C ARG A 163 14.95 -24.85 1.50
N GLY A 164 14.67 -23.56 1.31
CA GLY A 164 13.52 -22.87 1.87
C GLY A 164 12.41 -22.65 0.84
N THR A 165 11.44 -21.81 1.21
CA THR A 165 10.41 -21.29 0.31
C THR A 165 10.70 -19.82 0.02
N PRO A 166 10.36 -19.30 -1.17
CA PRO A 166 10.54 -17.89 -1.48
C PRO A 166 9.73 -17.06 -0.48
N GLU A 167 10.26 -15.89 -0.11
CA GLU A 167 9.60 -15.01 0.85
C GLU A 167 8.26 -14.49 0.32
N TRP A 168 8.18 -14.25 -0.98
CA TRP A 168 7.03 -13.67 -1.66
C TRP A 168 6.67 -14.45 -2.93
N GLY A 169 5.38 -14.45 -3.28
CA GLY A 169 4.90 -15.04 -4.54
C GLY A 169 5.02 -14.07 -5.72
N TYR A 170 4.82 -14.59 -6.93
CA TYR A 170 4.87 -13.76 -8.15
C TYR A 170 3.88 -12.57 -8.10
N GLN A 171 2.64 -12.80 -7.67
CA GLN A 171 1.65 -11.72 -7.54
C GLN A 171 2.08 -10.64 -6.55
N ASP A 172 2.79 -11.02 -5.47
CA ASP A 172 3.34 -10.05 -4.52
C ASP A 172 4.42 -9.20 -5.20
N CYS A 173 5.31 -9.81 -6.00
CA CYS A 173 6.31 -9.10 -6.81
C CYS A 173 5.65 -8.12 -7.80
N VAL A 174 4.52 -8.49 -8.42
CA VAL A 174 3.75 -7.60 -9.31
C VAL A 174 3.25 -6.36 -8.56
N ILE A 175 2.66 -6.52 -7.37
CA ILE A 175 2.19 -5.37 -6.58
C ILE A 175 3.37 -4.53 -6.05
N ARG A 176 4.52 -5.15 -5.75
CA ARG A 176 5.75 -4.41 -5.38
C ARG A 176 6.31 -3.59 -6.55
N ALA A 177 6.28 -4.12 -7.77
CA ALA A 177 6.64 -3.37 -8.97
C ALA A 177 5.65 -2.21 -9.21
N LEU A 178 4.34 -2.46 -9.05
CA LEU A 178 3.31 -1.43 -9.08
C LEU A 178 3.57 -0.33 -8.05
N LEU A 179 3.91 -0.68 -6.81
CA LEU A 179 4.24 0.27 -5.73
C LEU A 179 5.39 1.20 -6.13
N ARG A 180 6.47 0.63 -6.69
CA ARG A 180 7.63 1.40 -7.16
C ARG A 180 7.24 2.33 -8.31
N TRP A 181 6.53 1.84 -9.32
CA TRP A 181 6.09 2.65 -10.45
C TRP A 181 5.12 3.75 -10.02
N PHE A 182 4.14 3.43 -9.18
CA PHE A 182 3.12 4.38 -8.73
C PHE A 182 3.76 5.58 -8.04
N LYS A 183 4.66 5.31 -7.09
CA LYS A 183 5.34 6.35 -6.31
C LYS A 183 6.33 7.17 -7.13
N ASN A 184 7.11 6.52 -8.00
CA ASN A 184 8.24 7.16 -8.65
C ASN A 184 7.90 7.71 -10.05
N SER A 185 6.74 7.36 -10.62
CA SER A 185 6.44 7.68 -12.02
C SER A 185 4.99 8.11 -12.25
N PHE A 186 4.02 7.53 -11.54
CA PHE A 186 2.61 7.82 -11.82
C PHE A 186 2.06 8.99 -11.01
N PHE A 187 2.20 8.96 -9.68
CA PHE A 187 1.45 9.83 -8.78
C PHE A 187 2.36 10.81 -8.04
N GLN A 188 1.89 12.05 -7.88
CA GLN A 188 2.67 13.13 -7.27
C GLN A 188 2.09 13.56 -5.92
N PHE A 189 2.97 13.75 -4.94
CA PHE A 189 2.58 14.29 -3.65
C PHE A 189 2.51 15.81 -3.74
N VAL A 190 1.40 16.38 -3.29
CA VAL A 190 1.19 17.83 -3.27
C VAL A 190 0.92 18.27 -1.85
N ASN A 191 1.90 18.97 -1.25
CA ASN A 191 1.67 19.65 0.01
C ASN A 191 0.89 20.95 -0.23
N ASN A 192 1.46 21.88 -0.99
CA ASN A 192 0.79 23.07 -1.49
C ASN A 192 0.93 23.07 -3.02
N PRO A 193 -0.15 23.34 -3.79
CA PRO A 193 -0.04 23.41 -5.24
C PRO A 193 0.84 24.60 -5.66
N PRO A 194 1.77 24.45 -6.62
CA PRO A 194 2.49 25.60 -7.17
C PRO A 194 1.54 26.50 -7.97
N CYS A 195 1.87 27.78 -8.12
CA CYS A 195 1.08 28.70 -8.92
C CYS A 195 1.10 28.28 -10.40
N SER A 196 -0.08 28.16 -11.02
CA SER A 196 -0.29 27.82 -12.42
C SER A 196 0.24 28.88 -13.40
N ARG A 197 0.40 30.13 -12.95
CA ARG A 197 0.86 31.25 -13.80
C ARG A 197 2.38 31.44 -13.79
N CYS A 198 3.00 31.40 -12.61
CA CYS A 198 4.41 31.75 -12.44
C CYS A 198 5.24 30.65 -11.76
N PHE A 199 4.63 29.50 -11.44
CA PHE A 199 5.26 28.33 -10.81
C PHE A 199 5.90 28.58 -9.44
N ARG A 200 5.73 29.77 -8.86
CA ARG A 200 6.20 30.07 -7.51
C ARG A 200 5.37 29.34 -6.45
N PRO A 201 5.94 29.13 -5.24
CA PRO A 201 5.22 28.57 -4.12
C PRO A 201 3.94 29.34 -3.80
N THR A 202 3.00 28.66 -3.15
CA THR A 202 1.75 29.25 -2.71
C THR A 202 1.57 29.10 -1.20
N ILE A 203 0.79 30.01 -0.63
CA ILE A 203 0.50 30.12 0.81
C ILE A 203 -0.98 29.78 1.00
N ALA A 204 -1.29 28.91 1.96
CA ALA A 204 -2.65 28.48 2.25
C ALA A 204 -3.52 29.66 2.73
N GLN A 205 -4.75 29.73 2.22
CA GLN A 205 -5.76 30.72 2.60
C GLN A 205 -7.02 30.10 3.22
N GLY A 206 -6.99 28.79 3.50
CA GLY A 206 -8.10 28.05 4.08
C GLY A 206 -8.93 27.30 3.02
N MET A 207 -10.23 27.19 3.26
CA MET A 207 -11.14 26.39 2.44
C MET A 207 -12.06 27.30 1.61
N THR A 208 -12.45 26.83 0.43
CA THR A 208 -13.45 27.45 -0.43
C THR A 208 -14.47 26.40 -0.88
N PRO A 209 -15.74 26.78 -1.13
CA PRO A 209 -16.72 25.84 -1.68
C PRO A 209 -16.23 25.26 -3.02
N PRO A 210 -16.45 23.97 -3.28
CA PRO A 210 -16.22 23.40 -4.61
C PRO A 210 -17.08 24.10 -5.67
N SER A 211 -16.54 24.27 -6.87
CA SER A 211 -17.32 24.70 -8.03
C SER A 211 -18.28 23.58 -8.47
N PRO A 212 -19.34 23.89 -9.25
CA PRO A 212 -20.26 22.86 -9.75
C PRO A 212 -19.54 21.74 -10.51
N ASP A 213 -18.51 22.10 -11.27
CA ASP A 213 -17.67 21.21 -12.05
C ASP A 213 -16.74 20.34 -11.17
N GLU A 214 -16.16 20.91 -10.10
CA GLU A 214 -15.39 20.14 -9.11
C GLU A 214 -16.29 19.17 -8.32
N THR A 215 -17.50 19.59 -7.95
CA THR A 215 -18.50 18.73 -7.30
C THR A 215 -18.92 17.58 -8.21
N ALA A 216 -19.18 17.86 -9.50
CA ALA A 216 -19.54 16.83 -10.48
C ALA A 216 -18.47 15.74 -10.62
N ARG A 217 -17.20 16.08 -10.35
CA ARG A 217 -16.06 15.14 -10.36
C ARG A 217 -15.69 14.59 -8.98
N GLY A 218 -16.58 14.73 -8.00
CA GLY A 218 -16.47 14.09 -6.69
C GLY A 218 -15.56 14.80 -5.68
N ALA A 219 -15.29 16.10 -5.87
CA ALA A 219 -14.68 16.93 -4.82
C ALA A 219 -15.71 17.31 -3.76
N THR A 220 -15.42 17.01 -2.50
CA THR A 220 -16.27 17.40 -1.36
C THR A 220 -15.79 18.69 -0.70
N ARG A 221 -14.52 19.04 -0.89
CA ARG A 221 -13.90 20.23 -0.30
C ARG A 221 -12.75 20.72 -1.17
N VAL A 222 -12.46 22.02 -1.12
CA VAL A 222 -11.39 22.65 -1.89
C VAL A 222 -10.55 23.53 -0.98
N GLU A 223 -9.25 23.32 -1.01
CA GLU A 223 -8.28 24.18 -0.34
C GLU A 223 -7.92 25.32 -1.28
N LEU A 224 -7.84 26.55 -0.76
CA LEU A 224 -7.48 27.75 -1.51
C LEU A 224 -6.07 28.18 -1.13
N TYR A 225 -5.29 28.53 -2.14
CA TYR A 225 -3.92 28.98 -1.99
C TYR A 225 -3.70 30.26 -2.77
N ARG A 226 -2.86 31.17 -2.25
CA ARG A 226 -2.45 32.39 -2.94
C ARG A 226 -0.97 32.32 -3.28
N CYS A 227 -0.62 32.74 -4.50
CA CYS A 227 0.77 32.84 -4.92
C CYS A 227 1.57 33.73 -3.96
N SER A 228 2.77 33.27 -3.58
CA SER A 228 3.65 34.05 -2.71
C SER A 228 4.26 35.27 -3.39
N GLU A 229 4.23 35.32 -4.74
CA GLU A 229 4.72 36.43 -5.53
C GLU A 229 3.73 37.60 -5.52
N PRO A 230 4.05 38.75 -4.90
CA PRO A 230 3.11 39.87 -4.77
C PRO A 230 2.64 40.42 -6.12
N SER A 231 3.53 40.41 -7.12
CA SER A 231 3.22 40.86 -8.48
C SER A 231 2.28 39.90 -9.23
N CYS A 232 2.23 38.62 -8.84
CA CYS A 232 1.34 37.63 -9.44
C CYS A 232 -0.03 37.62 -8.74
N GLY A 233 -0.04 37.47 -7.42
CA GLY A 233 -1.25 37.47 -6.59
C GLY A 233 -2.33 36.44 -6.95
N ALA A 234 -2.07 35.52 -7.87
CA ALA A 234 -3.04 34.54 -8.37
C ALA A 234 -3.44 33.53 -7.29
N HIS A 235 -4.61 32.93 -7.47
CA HIS A 235 -5.12 31.91 -6.56
C HIS A 235 -5.10 30.53 -7.22
N GLU A 236 -4.70 29.52 -6.46
CA GLU A 236 -4.75 28.12 -6.84
C GLU A 236 -5.79 27.40 -6.00
N ARG A 237 -6.63 26.63 -6.69
CA ARG A 237 -7.61 25.74 -6.07
C ARG A 237 -7.02 24.35 -6.00
N PHE A 238 -7.19 23.68 -4.86
CA PHE A 238 -6.80 22.29 -4.69
C PHE A 238 -8.00 21.46 -4.23
N PRO A 239 -8.81 20.96 -5.19
CA PRO A 239 -9.94 20.11 -4.86
C PRO A 239 -9.49 18.75 -4.33
N ARG A 240 -10.14 18.30 -3.26
CA ARG A 240 -9.88 17.00 -2.64
C ARG A 240 -10.83 15.98 -3.22
N TYR A 241 -10.38 15.28 -4.26
CA TYR A 241 -11.18 14.31 -5.00
C TYR A 241 -11.21 12.95 -4.30
N SER A 242 -12.41 12.39 -4.18
CA SER A 242 -12.61 11.02 -3.69
C SER A 242 -12.90 10.02 -4.82
N ASP A 243 -13.21 10.52 -6.02
CA ASP A 243 -13.43 9.70 -7.21
C ASP A 243 -12.11 9.31 -7.87
N VAL A 244 -11.89 8.01 -7.98
CA VAL A 244 -10.69 7.42 -8.57
C VAL A 244 -10.56 7.70 -10.07
N TRP A 245 -11.66 7.90 -10.80
CA TRP A 245 -11.61 8.37 -12.19
C TRP A 245 -10.90 9.71 -12.30
N GLN A 246 -11.22 10.63 -11.39
CA GLN A 246 -10.56 11.93 -11.36
C GLN A 246 -9.10 11.82 -10.95
N LEU A 247 -8.77 10.90 -10.03
CA LEU A 247 -7.39 10.70 -9.59
C LEU A 247 -6.49 10.11 -10.68
N LEU A 248 -7.04 9.30 -11.60
CA LEU A 248 -6.31 8.83 -12.79
C LEU A 248 -5.90 9.98 -13.72
N GLN A 249 -6.71 11.04 -13.76
CA GLN A 249 -6.43 12.24 -14.56
C GLN A 249 -5.52 13.23 -13.84
N THR A 250 -5.79 13.54 -12.57
CA THR A 250 -4.98 14.54 -11.83
C THR A 250 -3.62 14.02 -11.45
N ARG A 251 -3.50 12.70 -11.22
CA ARG A 251 -2.28 11.99 -10.84
C ARG A 251 -1.52 12.65 -9.68
N ARG A 252 -2.24 13.30 -8.78
CA ARG A 252 -1.65 14.05 -7.68
C ARG A 252 -2.60 14.17 -6.49
N GLY A 253 -2.04 14.31 -5.30
CA GLY A 253 -2.81 14.46 -4.06
C GLY A 253 -1.97 14.30 -2.80
N ARG A 254 -2.63 14.04 -1.68
CA ARG A 254 -1.98 13.66 -0.40
C ARG A 254 -2.26 12.19 -0.10
N VAL A 255 -1.87 11.74 1.09
CA VAL A 255 -2.01 10.34 1.54
C VAL A 255 -3.39 9.73 1.26
N GLY A 256 -4.47 10.52 1.38
CA GLY A 256 -5.85 10.12 1.04
C GLY A 256 -6.02 9.68 -0.41
N GLU A 257 -5.68 10.58 -1.33
CA GLU A 257 -5.76 10.34 -2.77
C GLU A 257 -4.77 9.26 -3.23
N TRP A 258 -3.57 9.25 -2.65
CA TRP A 258 -2.54 8.23 -2.89
C TRP A 258 -3.06 6.83 -2.55
N ALA A 259 -3.56 6.61 -1.32
CA ALA A 259 -4.06 5.32 -0.89
C ALA A 259 -5.29 4.87 -1.69
N ASN A 260 -6.20 5.79 -2.02
CA ASN A 260 -7.41 5.51 -2.80
C ASN A 260 -7.07 5.04 -4.23
N CYS A 261 -6.25 5.81 -4.94
CA CYS A 261 -5.85 5.48 -6.31
C CYS A 261 -4.98 4.22 -6.37
N PHE A 262 -4.02 4.07 -5.45
CA PHE A 262 -3.19 2.88 -5.39
C PHE A 262 -3.99 1.61 -5.05
N SER A 263 -4.92 1.68 -4.09
CA SER A 263 -5.82 0.57 -3.77
C SER A 263 -6.60 0.09 -5.00
N MET A 264 -7.09 1.04 -5.81
CA MET A 264 -7.79 0.73 -7.05
C MET A 264 -6.87 0.06 -8.08
N PHE A 265 -5.63 0.52 -8.28
CA PHE A 265 -4.68 -0.15 -9.18
C PHE A 265 -4.33 -1.58 -8.74
N CYS A 266 -4.14 -1.79 -7.43
CA CYS A 266 -3.95 -3.15 -6.90
C CYS A 266 -5.14 -4.05 -7.24
N ARG A 267 -6.36 -3.50 -7.17
CA ARG A 267 -7.59 -4.22 -7.52
C ARG A 267 -7.68 -4.50 -9.03
N ALA A 268 -7.23 -3.57 -9.88
CA ALA A 268 -7.19 -3.73 -11.34
C ALA A 268 -6.25 -4.86 -11.77
N LEU A 269 -5.11 -5.03 -11.08
CA LEU A 269 -4.21 -6.17 -11.29
C LEU A 269 -4.70 -7.50 -10.68
N GLY A 270 -5.97 -7.58 -10.28
CA GLY A 270 -6.58 -8.77 -9.69
C GLY A 270 -6.23 -9.01 -8.22
N GLY A 271 -5.57 -8.06 -7.55
CA GLY A 271 -5.27 -8.16 -6.13
C GLY A 271 -6.54 -8.04 -5.27
N ARG A 272 -6.58 -8.78 -4.15
CA ARG A 272 -7.56 -8.55 -3.09
C ARG A 272 -7.06 -7.41 -2.22
N VAL A 273 -7.88 -6.37 -2.06
CA VAL A 273 -7.45 -5.11 -1.48
C VAL A 273 -8.35 -4.71 -0.31
N ARG A 274 -7.74 -4.15 0.72
CA ARG A 274 -8.41 -3.35 1.73
C ARG A 274 -7.89 -1.93 1.73
N TRP A 275 -8.80 -0.98 1.87
CA TRP A 275 -8.48 0.40 2.22
C TRP A 275 -8.55 0.54 3.73
N VAL A 276 -7.45 0.93 4.36
CA VAL A 276 -7.34 1.04 5.81
C VAL A 276 -7.49 2.48 6.24
N TRP A 277 -8.46 2.73 7.10
CA TRP A 277 -8.66 4.00 7.76
C TRP A 277 -8.06 3.99 9.15
N ASN A 278 -7.33 5.03 9.49
CA ASN A 278 -6.93 5.33 10.85
C ASN A 278 -7.58 6.61 11.37
N SER A 279 -7.93 6.63 12.67
CA SER A 279 -8.68 7.74 13.27
C SER A 279 -7.87 9.03 13.45
N GLU A 280 -6.55 9.01 13.26
CA GLU A 280 -5.66 10.16 13.31
C GLU A 280 -5.35 10.71 11.90
N ASP A 281 -6.31 10.56 10.96
CA ASP A 281 -6.28 11.06 9.57
C ASP A 281 -5.20 10.45 8.66
N TYR A 282 -4.70 9.27 9.01
CA TYR A 282 -3.87 8.45 8.11
C TYR A 282 -4.72 7.40 7.39
N VAL A 283 -4.32 7.06 6.17
CA VAL A 283 -4.94 6.00 5.39
C VAL A 283 -3.88 5.29 4.54
N TRP A 284 -4.05 3.99 4.33
CA TRP A 284 -3.14 3.18 3.53
C TRP A 284 -3.85 1.95 2.97
N THR A 285 -3.10 1.04 2.36
CA THR A 285 -3.63 -0.14 1.67
C THR A 285 -3.18 -1.42 2.37
N GLU A 286 -4.01 -2.46 2.39
CA GLU A 286 -3.56 -3.83 2.59
C GLU A 286 -3.88 -4.66 1.35
N VAL A 287 -2.98 -5.56 0.97
CA VAL A 287 -3.20 -6.53 -0.10
C VAL A 287 -3.10 -7.95 0.46
N TYR A 288 -3.95 -8.86 0.01
CA TYR A 288 -3.85 -10.26 0.44
C TYR A 288 -2.79 -10.99 -0.38
N SER A 289 -1.77 -11.53 0.29
CA SER A 289 -0.80 -12.42 -0.34
C SER A 289 -1.31 -13.86 -0.25
N GLU A 290 -1.64 -14.46 -1.39
CA GLU A 290 -2.02 -15.88 -1.47
C GLU A 290 -0.84 -16.80 -1.08
N HIS A 291 0.39 -16.35 -1.36
CA HIS A 291 1.63 -17.05 -1.01
C HIS A 291 1.84 -17.10 0.51
N GLN A 292 1.78 -15.94 1.17
CA GLN A 292 1.94 -15.84 2.63
C GLN A 292 0.66 -16.16 3.41
N ARG A 293 -0.48 -16.28 2.71
CA ARG A 293 -1.82 -16.54 3.27
C ARG A 293 -2.24 -15.53 4.34
N ARG A 294 -1.88 -14.26 4.15
CA ARG A 294 -2.22 -13.16 5.07
C ARG A 294 -2.33 -11.83 4.35
N TRP A 295 -2.93 -10.86 5.04
CA TRP A 295 -2.93 -9.47 4.62
C TRP A 295 -1.54 -8.84 4.86
N VAL A 296 -1.10 -8.08 3.86
CA VAL A 296 0.20 -7.41 3.82
C VAL A 296 -0.04 -5.92 3.79
N HIS A 297 0.64 -5.20 4.68
CA HIS A 297 0.59 -3.75 4.73
C HIS A 297 1.29 -3.14 3.51
N VAL A 298 0.67 -2.15 2.87
CA VAL A 298 1.26 -1.36 1.78
C VAL A 298 0.94 0.12 1.94
N ASP A 299 1.97 0.95 2.05
CA ASP A 299 1.85 2.40 2.00
C ASP A 299 2.48 2.93 0.71
N ALA A 300 1.64 3.39 -0.21
CA ALA A 300 2.06 3.93 -1.50
C ALA A 300 2.83 5.24 -1.38
N CYS A 301 2.41 6.11 -0.46
CA CYS A 301 3.04 7.41 -0.24
C CYS A 301 4.46 7.24 0.32
N GLU A 302 4.66 6.21 1.13
CA GLU A 302 5.96 5.86 1.69
C GLU A 302 6.77 4.92 0.79
N GLY A 303 6.13 4.15 -0.08
CA GLY A 303 6.80 3.07 -0.82
C GLY A 303 7.12 1.88 0.08
N ALA A 304 6.35 1.70 1.16
CA ALA A 304 6.61 0.71 2.19
C ALA A 304 5.80 -0.57 1.92
N TRP A 305 6.50 -1.71 1.92
CA TRP A 305 5.93 -3.05 1.78
C TRP A 305 6.13 -3.85 3.06
N ASP A 306 5.05 -4.38 3.62
CA ASP A 306 5.02 -5.21 4.84
C ASP A 306 5.66 -4.58 6.09
N GLN A 307 5.55 -3.26 6.22
CA GLN A 307 6.06 -2.51 7.38
C GLN A 307 4.95 -1.91 8.27
N PRO A 308 4.08 -2.73 8.91
CA PRO A 308 2.96 -2.21 9.67
C PRO A 308 3.37 -1.42 10.93
N ARG A 309 4.63 -1.52 11.37
CA ARG A 309 5.16 -0.78 12.54
C ARG A 309 5.72 0.60 12.16
N LEU A 310 5.68 0.97 10.87
CA LEU A 310 6.19 2.23 10.35
C LEU A 310 5.62 3.44 11.11
N TYR A 311 4.30 3.48 11.31
CA TYR A 311 3.61 4.62 11.92
C TYR A 311 3.92 4.75 13.41
N THR A 312 3.98 3.64 14.13
CA THR A 312 4.10 3.63 15.59
C THR A 312 5.55 3.66 16.04
N GLU A 313 6.33 2.64 15.67
CA GLU A 313 7.73 2.54 16.07
C GLU A 313 8.63 3.40 15.19
N GLY A 314 8.33 3.52 13.89
CA GLY A 314 9.11 4.34 12.97
C GLY A 314 8.91 5.84 13.19
N TRP A 315 7.65 6.30 13.25
CA TRP A 315 7.33 7.74 13.37
C TRP A 315 6.98 8.18 14.79
N GLY A 316 6.90 7.26 15.76
CA GLY A 316 6.51 7.59 17.13
C GLY A 316 5.04 8.00 17.28
N ARG A 317 4.16 7.68 16.32
CA ARG A 317 2.74 8.04 16.42
C ARG A 317 2.00 7.16 17.41
N LYS A 318 0.99 7.75 18.06
CA LYS A 318 0.00 7.01 18.85
C LYS A 318 -1.28 6.87 18.02
N LEU A 319 -1.79 5.66 17.89
CA LEU A 319 -2.95 5.35 17.05
C LEU A 319 -4.08 4.72 17.88
N SER A 320 -5.33 5.09 17.61
CA SER A 320 -6.50 4.57 18.34
C SER A 320 -7.20 3.44 17.57
N TYR A 321 -7.76 3.76 16.41
CA TYR A 321 -8.48 2.82 15.54
C TYR A 321 -7.77 2.70 14.20
N CYS A 322 -7.50 1.47 13.75
CA CYS A 322 -7.17 1.14 12.37
C CYS A 322 -8.19 0.12 11.86
N ILE A 323 -9.12 0.55 11.00
CA ILE A 323 -10.20 -0.30 10.48
C ILE A 323 -9.98 -0.49 8.98
N ALA A 324 -9.87 -1.75 8.57
CA ALA A 324 -9.68 -2.12 7.18
C ALA A 324 -11.03 -2.44 6.52
N PHE A 325 -11.26 -1.91 5.33
CA PHE A 325 -12.48 -2.11 4.54
C PHE A 325 -12.15 -2.73 3.19
N SER A 326 -12.93 -3.73 2.77
CA SER A 326 -12.88 -4.35 1.44
C SER A 326 -14.29 -4.62 0.92
N ILE A 327 -14.38 -5.15 -0.30
CA ILE A 327 -15.63 -5.69 -0.83
C ILE A 327 -16.20 -6.83 0.01
N ASP A 328 -15.34 -7.56 0.73
CA ASP A 328 -15.72 -8.67 1.59
C ASP A 328 -16.21 -8.21 2.97
N GLY A 329 -16.08 -6.93 3.33
CA GLY A 329 -16.49 -6.40 4.64
C GLY A 329 -15.42 -5.59 5.35
N ALA A 330 -15.47 -5.60 6.68
CA ALA A 330 -14.57 -4.85 7.54
C ALA A 330 -13.87 -5.73 8.59
N THR A 331 -12.71 -5.27 9.07
CA THR A 331 -11.95 -5.86 10.18
C THR A 331 -11.23 -4.76 10.97
N ASP A 332 -11.24 -4.87 12.30
CA ASP A 332 -10.36 -4.06 13.15
C ASP A 332 -8.94 -4.65 13.09
N VAL A 333 -8.05 -3.93 12.41
CA VAL A 333 -6.66 -4.31 12.21
C VAL A 333 -5.71 -3.53 13.13
N THR A 334 -6.22 -2.82 14.14
CA THR A 334 -5.42 -2.00 15.07
C THR A 334 -4.26 -2.78 15.68
N ARG A 335 -4.49 -4.05 16.07
CA ARG A 335 -3.45 -4.94 16.63
C ARG A 335 -2.28 -5.22 15.66
N ARG A 336 -2.49 -5.05 14.35
CA ARG A 336 -1.43 -5.14 13.32
C ARG A 336 -0.45 -3.97 13.40
N TYR A 337 -0.97 -2.76 13.65
CA TYR A 337 -0.23 -1.50 13.59
C TYR A 337 0.23 -1.00 14.97
N VAL A 338 -0.51 -1.33 16.02
CA VAL A 338 -0.23 -0.97 17.41
C VAL A 338 0.20 -2.22 18.18
N ARG A 339 1.51 -2.52 18.13
CA ARG A 339 2.08 -3.69 18.81
C ARG A 339 2.12 -3.54 20.33
N SER A 340 2.37 -2.34 20.84
CA SER A 340 2.30 -2.03 22.27
C SER A 340 1.23 -0.97 22.50
N PRO A 341 0.01 -1.36 22.93
CA PRO A 341 -1.05 -0.42 23.26
C PRO A 341 -0.66 0.57 24.36
N ILE A 342 0.21 0.18 25.29
CA ILE A 342 0.68 1.08 26.36
C ILE A 342 1.56 2.21 25.79
N LYS A 343 2.50 1.87 24.88
CA LYS A 343 3.45 2.85 24.32
C LYS A 343 2.84 3.65 23.17
N HIS A 344 2.11 2.98 22.28
CA HIS A 344 1.69 3.51 20.99
C HIS A 344 0.16 3.55 20.80
N GLY A 345 -0.63 3.14 21.80
CA GLY A 345 -2.08 3.26 21.75
C GLY A 345 -2.53 4.68 22.10
N ALA A 346 -3.37 5.26 21.25
CA ALA A 346 -4.20 6.41 21.61
C ALA A 346 -5.54 5.93 22.20
N PRO A 347 -6.23 6.76 23.01
CA PRO A 347 -7.50 6.38 23.62
C PRO A 347 -8.56 5.97 22.58
N ARG A 348 -9.21 4.83 22.82
CA ARG A 348 -10.32 4.33 22.03
C ARG A 348 -11.64 4.67 22.71
N ASN A 349 -12.01 5.94 22.67
CA ASN A 349 -13.13 6.51 23.42
C ASN A 349 -14.25 7.09 22.52
N ARG A 350 -14.26 6.78 21.22
CA ARG A 350 -15.32 7.23 20.31
C ARG A 350 -16.63 6.45 20.47
N THR A 351 -16.53 5.21 20.93
CA THR A 351 -17.62 4.28 21.29
C THR A 351 -17.01 3.11 22.07
N SER A 352 -17.83 2.21 22.62
CA SER A 352 -17.36 1.02 23.32
C SER A 352 -16.84 -0.06 22.36
N GLU A 353 -15.95 -0.94 22.82
CA GLU A 353 -15.38 -2.00 21.97
C GLU A 353 -16.44 -3.01 21.50
N GLU A 354 -17.48 -3.25 22.30
CA GLU A 354 -18.63 -4.08 21.93
C GLU A 354 -19.36 -3.52 20.71
N VAL A 355 -19.52 -2.19 20.66
CA VAL A 355 -20.15 -1.50 19.53
C VAL A 355 -19.22 -1.51 18.31
N VAL A 356 -17.92 -1.25 18.47
CA VAL A 356 -16.95 -1.37 17.36
C VAL A 356 -17.06 -2.75 16.73
N HIS A 357 -17.02 -3.80 17.56
CA HIS A 357 -17.11 -5.18 17.10
C HIS A 357 -18.45 -5.47 16.41
N TRP A 358 -19.57 -5.00 16.97
CA TRP A 358 -20.88 -5.14 16.35
C TRP A 358 -20.97 -4.50 14.98
N VAL A 359 -20.48 -3.26 14.81
CA VAL A 359 -20.53 -2.53 13.52
C VAL A 359 -19.68 -3.25 12.46
N ILE A 360 -18.52 -3.78 12.85
CA ILE A 360 -17.67 -4.56 11.95
C ILE A 360 -18.39 -5.81 11.45
N LEU A 361 -19.04 -6.55 12.35
CA LEU A 361 -19.84 -7.73 12.00
C LEU A 361 -21.06 -7.37 11.15
N GLU A 362 -21.70 -6.23 11.41
CA GLU A 362 -22.80 -5.71 10.60
C GLU A 362 -22.35 -5.44 9.16
N ILE A 363 -21.24 -4.71 8.96
CA ILE A 363 -20.69 -4.43 7.63
C ILE A 363 -20.30 -5.74 6.94
N ARG A 364 -19.65 -6.67 7.65
CA ARG A 364 -19.28 -7.98 7.11
C ARG A 364 -20.49 -8.78 6.64
N ARG A 365 -21.54 -8.86 7.45
CA ARG A 365 -22.80 -9.54 7.08
C ARG A 365 -23.40 -8.92 5.82
N LYS A 366 -23.54 -7.59 5.79
CA LYS A 366 -24.07 -6.84 4.64
C LYS A 366 -23.30 -7.12 3.35
N ARG A 367 -21.98 -7.31 3.42
CA ARG A 367 -21.15 -7.61 2.24
C ARG A 367 -21.21 -9.07 1.79
N ARG A 368 -21.48 -10.00 2.72
CA ARG A 368 -21.36 -11.44 2.46
C ARG A 368 -22.70 -12.18 2.36
N GLU A 369 -23.82 -11.54 2.68
CA GLU A 369 -25.15 -12.17 2.74
C GLU A 369 -25.56 -12.84 1.41
N ASN A 370 -25.20 -12.22 0.28
CA ASN A 370 -25.53 -12.71 -1.06
C ASN A 370 -24.43 -13.58 -1.70
N LEU A 371 -23.36 -13.89 -0.97
CA LEU A 371 -22.30 -14.78 -1.47
C LEU A 371 -22.69 -16.26 -1.40
N SER A 372 -22.04 -17.08 -2.23
CA SER A 372 -22.18 -18.53 -2.18
C SER A 372 -21.78 -19.08 -0.80
N LYS A 373 -22.36 -20.22 -0.38
CA LYS A 373 -21.99 -20.87 0.89
C LYS A 373 -20.52 -21.29 0.94
N SER A 374 -19.94 -21.67 -0.21
CA SER A 374 -18.51 -21.96 -0.35
C SER A 374 -17.67 -20.72 -0.08
N ASP A 375 -18.02 -19.56 -0.63
CA ASP A 375 -17.28 -18.32 -0.41
C ASP A 375 -17.43 -17.81 1.03
N GLN A 376 -18.64 -17.87 1.59
CA GLN A 376 -18.86 -17.54 3.00
C GLN A 376 -17.95 -18.37 3.92
N LYS A 377 -17.87 -19.69 3.67
CA LYS A 377 -17.02 -20.61 4.45
C LYS A 377 -15.53 -20.33 4.25
N ARG A 378 -15.10 -20.03 3.02
CA ARG A 378 -13.70 -19.68 2.72
C ARG A 378 -13.30 -18.40 3.45
N LEU A 379 -14.10 -17.33 3.33
CA LEU A 379 -13.84 -16.04 3.98
C LEU A 379 -13.87 -16.15 5.51
N MET A 380 -14.75 -16.97 6.08
CA MET A 380 -14.75 -17.24 7.53
C MET A 380 -13.43 -17.86 8.01
N LYS A 381 -12.89 -18.84 7.27
CA LYS A 381 -11.57 -19.43 7.60
C LYS A 381 -10.42 -18.43 7.49
N GLU A 382 -10.50 -17.50 6.54
CA GLU A 382 -9.52 -16.42 6.40
C GLU A 382 -9.62 -15.43 7.57
N ASP A 383 -10.84 -15.03 7.97
CA ASP A 383 -11.06 -14.18 9.15
C ASP A 383 -10.50 -14.84 10.42
N GLU A 384 -10.74 -16.14 10.62
CA GLU A 384 -10.20 -16.89 11.77
C GLU A 384 -8.67 -16.94 11.78
N ARG A 385 -8.05 -17.06 10.60
CA ARG A 385 -6.60 -17.04 10.45
C ARG A 385 -6.03 -15.67 10.80
N GLU A 386 -6.65 -14.62 10.29
CA GLU A 386 -6.28 -13.24 10.62
C GLU A 386 -6.47 -12.96 12.11
N GLU A 387 -7.57 -13.40 12.72
CA GLU A 387 -7.76 -13.22 14.18
C GLU A 387 -6.68 -13.93 15.01
N LYS A 388 -6.26 -15.14 14.60
CA LYS A 388 -5.13 -15.84 15.25
C LYS A 388 -3.83 -15.06 15.11
N GLU A 389 -3.56 -14.50 13.93
CA GLU A 389 -2.42 -13.61 13.69
C GLU A 389 -2.49 -12.38 14.60
N LEU A 390 -3.63 -11.69 14.65
CA LEU A 390 -3.83 -10.48 15.44
C LEU A 390 -3.68 -10.74 16.95
N ARG A 391 -4.19 -11.87 17.45
CA ARG A 391 -4.01 -12.30 18.85
C ARG A 391 -2.56 -12.61 19.19
N LYS A 392 -1.80 -13.22 18.27
CA LYS A 392 -0.37 -13.50 18.48
C LYS A 392 0.38 -12.22 18.82
N TYR A 393 0.07 -11.11 18.16
CA TYR A 393 0.71 -9.83 18.43
C TYR A 393 0.39 -9.28 19.82
N THR A 394 -0.87 -9.37 20.25
CA THR A 394 -1.26 -9.00 21.61
C THR A 394 -0.56 -9.88 22.64
N ALA A 395 -0.51 -11.19 22.43
CA ALA A 395 0.18 -12.13 23.33
C ALA A 395 1.68 -11.84 23.41
N SER A 396 2.36 -11.59 22.28
CA SER A 396 3.77 -11.21 22.26
C SER A 396 4.03 -9.89 23.00
N ALA A 397 3.13 -8.91 22.87
CA ALA A 397 3.24 -7.65 23.59
C ALA A 397 3.11 -7.83 25.11
N LEU A 398 2.11 -8.60 25.55
CA LEU A 398 1.90 -8.93 26.96
C LEU A 398 3.08 -9.71 27.53
N ALA A 399 3.62 -10.68 26.79
CA ALA A 399 4.79 -11.45 27.22
C ALA A 399 6.04 -10.55 27.38
N ALA A 400 6.25 -9.62 26.46
CA ALA A 400 7.35 -8.65 26.58
C ALA A 400 7.17 -7.72 27.80
N GLU A 401 5.94 -7.31 28.09
CA GLU A 401 5.62 -6.50 29.28
C GLU A 401 5.88 -7.27 30.59
N LEU A 402 5.43 -8.53 30.67
CA LEU A 402 5.67 -9.40 31.82
C LEU A 402 7.17 -9.61 32.06
N ASN A 403 7.95 -9.89 31.01
CA ASN A 403 9.41 -10.06 31.14
C ASN A 403 10.09 -8.79 31.67
N ASN A 404 9.63 -7.61 31.25
CA ASN A 404 10.18 -6.35 31.76
C ASN A 404 9.83 -6.11 33.24
N LEU A 405 8.67 -6.56 33.71
CA LEU A 405 8.28 -6.49 35.12
C LEU A 405 9.15 -7.41 35.98
N PHE A 406 9.36 -8.66 35.55
CA PHE A 406 10.17 -9.62 36.30
C PHE A 406 11.66 -9.22 36.32
N ASN A 407 12.20 -8.69 35.22
CA ASN A 407 13.58 -8.21 35.19
C ASN A 407 13.77 -6.87 35.93
N GLY A 408 12.74 -6.03 36.02
CA GLY A 408 12.76 -4.77 36.78
C GLY A 408 12.71 -4.96 38.30
N THR A 409 12.25 -6.11 38.79
CA THR A 409 12.24 -6.45 40.23
C THR A 409 13.53 -7.08 40.73
N SER A 410 14.47 -7.43 39.85
CA SER A 410 15.71 -8.13 40.23
C SER A 410 16.93 -7.24 40.44
N SER A 411 16.82 -5.90 40.31
CA SER A 411 17.98 -5.00 40.43
C SER A 411 18.20 -4.39 41.83
N ALA A 412 17.62 -4.96 42.89
CA ALA A 412 17.92 -4.60 44.28
C ALA A 412 18.74 -5.70 44.96
N GLY A 413 19.95 -5.95 44.48
CA GLY A 413 20.90 -6.90 45.07
C GLY A 413 22.27 -6.81 44.41
N ARG A 414 23.22 -6.22 45.15
CA ARG A 414 24.69 -6.08 45.01
C ARG A 414 25.41 -6.49 43.70
N PRO A 415 26.45 -5.73 43.30
CA PRO A 415 27.24 -6.01 42.10
C PRO A 415 28.25 -7.12 42.38
N ASP A 416 28.23 -8.20 41.60
CA ASP A 416 29.47 -8.89 41.22
C ASP A 416 29.24 -9.83 40.01
N GLU A 417 30.19 -9.72 39.09
CA GLU A 417 30.54 -10.61 37.97
C GLU A 417 29.45 -11.03 36.96
N VAL A 418 29.34 -10.25 35.87
CA VAL A 418 28.76 -10.71 34.59
C VAL A 418 29.88 -11.15 33.65
N LYS A 419 29.93 -12.45 33.36
CA LYS A 419 30.71 -13.03 32.26
C LYS A 419 29.82 -13.06 31.01
N THR A 420 30.13 -12.22 30.04
CA THR A 420 29.37 -12.02 28.80
C THR A 420 29.61 -13.17 27.80
N PRO A 421 28.56 -13.80 27.23
CA PRO A 421 28.66 -14.48 25.95
C PRO A 421 28.16 -13.54 24.84
N ALA A 422 29.08 -13.03 24.04
CA ALA A 422 28.77 -12.26 22.84
C ALA A 422 28.01 -13.12 21.83
N SER A 423 26.85 -12.66 21.36
CA SER A 423 26.08 -13.37 20.33
C SER A 423 25.58 -12.43 19.25
N ARG A 424 26.13 -12.63 18.04
CA ARG A 424 25.52 -12.55 16.70
C ARG A 424 24.82 -11.27 16.20
N GLU A 425 24.58 -10.25 17.01
CA GLU A 425 23.89 -9.02 16.58
C GLU A 425 24.85 -7.92 16.08
N GLU A 426 26.13 -7.97 16.46
CA GLU A 426 27.15 -7.02 16.01
C GLU A 426 27.61 -7.24 14.56
N ALA A 427 27.57 -8.49 14.07
CA ALA A 427 27.96 -8.82 12.70
C ALA A 427 26.98 -8.27 11.63
N ALA A 428 25.72 -8.04 11.99
CA ALA A 428 24.73 -7.43 11.09
C ALA A 428 24.88 -5.91 10.98
N ALA A 429 25.36 -5.26 12.04
CA ALA A 429 25.60 -3.82 12.07
C ALA A 429 26.89 -3.42 11.32
N GLU A 430 27.94 -4.26 11.39
CA GLU A 430 29.19 -4.04 10.62
C GLU A 430 28.99 -4.17 9.10
N TRP A 431 28.12 -5.09 8.66
CA TRP A 431 27.83 -5.28 7.24
C TRP A 431 27.10 -4.09 6.59
N LEU A 432 26.28 -3.37 7.35
CA LEU A 432 25.57 -2.18 6.87
C LEU A 432 26.47 -0.93 6.83
N SER A 433 27.45 -0.83 7.73
CA SER A 433 28.43 0.26 7.79
C SER A 433 29.49 0.19 6.66
N ALA A 434 29.93 -1.02 6.30
CA ALA A 434 30.95 -1.22 5.26
C ALA A 434 30.49 -0.82 3.84
N ARG A 435 29.18 -0.87 3.56
CA ARG A 435 28.63 -0.53 2.23
C ARG A 435 28.43 0.98 2.02
N GLN A 436 28.43 1.77 3.09
CA GLN A 436 28.29 3.22 3.04
C GLN A 436 29.64 3.96 2.95
N ARG A 437 30.78 3.28 3.16
CA ARG A 437 32.12 3.88 3.16
C ARG A 437 32.94 3.64 1.87
N SER A 438 32.37 2.98 0.86
CA SER A 438 33.07 2.59 -0.37
C SER A 438 32.39 3.17 -1.63
N SER A 439 32.40 4.50 -1.79
CA SER A 439 32.31 5.14 -3.12
C SER A 439 32.66 6.63 -3.05
N GLY A 440 33.89 6.97 -3.47
CA GLY A 440 34.42 8.32 -3.67
C GLY A 440 35.48 8.68 -2.62
N GLN A 441 36.73 9.04 -2.91
CA GLN A 441 37.45 9.40 -4.13
C GLN A 441 38.94 9.04 -3.92
N SER A 442 39.68 8.72 -4.98
CA SER A 442 41.14 8.80 -4.98
C SER A 442 41.61 9.27 -6.35
N GLY A 443 41.94 10.56 -6.45
CA GLY A 443 42.73 11.09 -7.56
C GLY A 443 44.22 10.80 -7.33
N PRO A 444 45.04 10.64 -8.38
CA PRO A 444 46.44 10.28 -8.21
C PRO A 444 47.30 11.52 -8.00
N ASP A 445 48.19 11.43 -7.02
CA ASP A 445 49.24 12.41 -6.76
C ASP A 445 50.41 12.24 -7.75
N ARG A 446 51.03 13.36 -8.10
CA ARG A 446 52.14 13.50 -9.05
C ARG A 446 53.46 13.58 -8.29
N SER A 447 54.44 12.79 -8.71
CA SER A 447 55.88 13.08 -8.65
C SER A 447 56.57 12.03 -9.54
N GLN A 448 57.64 12.27 -10.29
CA GLN A 448 58.43 13.44 -10.67
C GLN A 448 59.30 12.89 -11.81
N ASP A 449 59.43 13.59 -12.93
CA ASP A 449 60.65 13.52 -13.75
C ASP A 449 60.75 14.80 -14.57
N GLY A 450 61.85 15.49 -14.39
CA GLY A 450 62.09 16.84 -14.89
C GLY A 450 62.78 16.89 -16.25
N ARG A 451 62.63 18.05 -16.89
CA ARG A 451 63.70 18.85 -17.49
C ARG A 451 63.18 20.22 -17.87
#